data_AF-A0A920QYA1-F1
#
_entry.id   AF-A0A920QYA1-F1
#
_cell.length_a   1.000
_cell.length_b   1.000
_cell.length_c   1.000
_cell.angle_alpha   90.00
_cell.angle_beta   90.00
_cell.angle_gamma   90.00
#
_symmetry.space_group_name_H-M   'P 1'
#
loop_
_entity.id
_entity.type
_entity.pdbx_description
1 polymer ?
#
loop_
_entity_poly.entity_id
_entity_poly.type
_entity_poly.pdbx_seq_one_letter_code
_entity_poly.pdbx_strand_id
1 'polypeptide(L)'
;MSYKTLCEKLIHNKIKLQGKITFADFMDIALYDSNYGYYNSQKRIGATGDFYTSPIVHPAFGSIICTQLFSMWVELKKPSPFYLIEIGANNDRLILDIREFAKSINKKFFHDLECIIIDRSKILESHNSPENFHSIISNTIPFKNISGCILSNEFFDALPVNKFQIKNHIISEIYLTLENNELKETNLKLHNNELYERITELYSESLNNYIGEINLSIEKIIKNFSDVLKKDLL
;
A
#
# COMPACT_ATOMS: atom_id res chain seq x y z
N MET A 1 1.95 -25.77 13.61
CA MET A 1 1.16 -24.58 14.01
C MET A 1 1.02 -23.69 12.78
N SER A 2 -0.17 -23.16 12.48
CA SER A 2 -0.39 -22.29 11.31
C SER A 2 0.21 -20.89 11.52
N TYR A 3 0.66 -20.19 10.47
CA TYR A 3 1.12 -18.79 10.56
C TYR A 3 0.10 -17.88 11.23
N LYS A 4 -1.19 -18.11 10.96
CA LYS A 4 -2.32 -17.40 11.59
C LYS A 4 -2.26 -17.47 13.12
N THR A 5 -1.87 -18.63 13.66
CA THR A 5 -1.76 -18.84 15.12
C THR A 5 -0.51 -18.20 15.75
N LEU A 6 0.47 -17.76 14.96
CA LEU A 6 1.65 -17.06 15.46
C LEU A 6 1.47 -15.54 15.40
N CYS A 7 0.86 -15.01 14.33
CA CYS A 7 0.47 -13.60 14.25
C CYS A 7 -0.54 -13.23 15.35
N GLU A 8 -1.54 -14.09 15.59
CA GLU A 8 -2.50 -13.93 16.69
C GLU A 8 -1.80 -13.84 18.06
N LYS A 9 -0.79 -14.68 18.30
CA LYS A 9 0.00 -14.62 19.55
C LYS A 9 0.74 -13.29 19.70
N LEU A 10 1.29 -12.73 18.62
CA LEU A 10 1.95 -11.42 18.68
C LEU A 10 0.96 -10.32 19.08
N ILE A 11 -0.21 -10.31 18.44
CA ILE A 11 -1.29 -9.36 18.75
C ILE A 11 -1.73 -9.53 20.21
N HIS A 12 -1.97 -10.76 20.66
CA HIS A 12 -2.40 -11.04 22.03
C HIS A 12 -1.36 -10.60 23.05
N ASN A 13 -0.07 -10.86 22.78
CA ASN A 13 1.02 -10.42 23.66
C ASN A 13 1.11 -8.89 23.73
N LYS A 14 0.98 -8.19 22.59
CA LYS A 14 0.98 -6.73 22.57
C LYS A 14 -0.18 -6.15 23.38
N ILE A 15 -1.38 -6.71 23.25
CA ILE A 15 -2.56 -6.32 24.06
C ILE A 15 -2.34 -6.63 25.54
N LYS A 16 -1.78 -7.80 25.90
CA LYS A 16 -1.50 -8.13 27.31
C LYS A 16 -0.52 -7.16 27.97
N LEU A 17 0.46 -6.65 27.20
CA LEU A 17 1.44 -5.69 27.69
C LEU A 17 0.89 -4.26 27.78
N GLN A 18 0.07 -3.84 26.81
CA GLN A 18 -0.39 -2.46 26.68
C GLN A 18 -1.83 -2.24 27.20
N GLY A 19 -2.53 -3.32 27.53
CA GLY A 19 -3.96 -3.37 27.85
C GLY A 19 -4.87 -3.30 26.61
N LYS A 20 -4.44 -2.59 25.57
CA LYS A 20 -5.17 -2.36 24.31
C LYS A 20 -4.20 -2.00 23.19
N ILE A 21 -4.64 -2.13 21.94
CA ILE A 21 -3.93 -1.62 20.76
C ILE A 21 -4.92 -0.88 19.85
N THR A 22 -4.42 0.01 18.98
CA THR A 22 -5.28 0.64 17.97
C THR A 22 -5.66 -0.37 16.87
N PHE A 23 -6.71 -0.08 16.09
CA PHE A 23 -7.01 -0.89 14.91
C PHE A 23 -5.86 -0.82 13.88
N ALA A 24 -5.18 0.32 13.78
CA ALA A 24 -4.00 0.48 12.92
C ALA A 24 -2.85 -0.44 13.36
N ASP A 25 -2.55 -0.53 14.66
CA ASP A 25 -1.54 -1.46 15.19
C ASP A 25 -1.87 -2.92 14.84
N PHE A 26 -3.14 -3.30 14.94
CA PHE A 26 -3.60 -4.62 14.57
C PHE A 26 -3.39 -4.90 13.09
N MET A 27 -3.84 -3.99 12.21
CA MET A 27 -3.65 -4.12 10.77
C MET A 27 -2.16 -4.21 10.40
N ASP A 28 -1.32 -3.37 11.01
CA ASP A 28 0.11 -3.35 10.72
C ASP A 28 0.78 -4.69 11.05
N ILE A 29 0.47 -5.28 12.22
CA ILE A 29 0.98 -6.61 12.60
C ILE A 29 0.38 -7.72 11.71
N ALA A 30 -0.93 -7.68 11.49
CA ALA A 30 -1.64 -8.69 10.73
C ALA A 30 -1.18 -8.76 9.26
N LEU A 31 -0.88 -7.61 8.67
CA LEU A 31 -0.51 -7.50 7.26
C LEU A 31 1.01 -7.55 7.05
N TYR A 32 1.78 -6.79 7.84
CA TYR A 32 3.18 -6.47 7.53
C TYR A 32 4.22 -7.02 8.51
N ASP A 33 3.82 -7.76 9.57
CA ASP A 33 4.83 -8.39 10.44
C ASP A 33 5.82 -9.22 9.61
N SER A 34 7.11 -9.02 9.86
CA SER A 34 8.21 -9.56 9.05
C SER A 34 8.22 -11.08 8.91
N ASN A 35 7.63 -11.81 9.85
CA ASN A 35 7.65 -13.28 9.87
C ASN A 35 6.26 -13.88 9.65
N TYR A 36 5.22 -13.23 10.17
CA TYR A 36 3.88 -13.80 10.28
C TYR A 36 2.79 -12.92 9.67
N GLY A 37 3.12 -11.71 9.22
CA GLY A 37 2.20 -10.84 8.52
C GLY A 37 1.74 -11.47 7.21
N TYR A 38 0.52 -11.18 6.80
CA TYR A 38 -0.10 -11.75 5.60
C TYR A 38 0.80 -11.63 4.35
N TYR A 39 1.38 -10.45 4.12
CA TYR A 39 2.24 -10.19 2.96
C TYR A 39 3.64 -10.83 3.05
N ASN A 40 4.14 -11.10 4.26
CA ASN A 40 5.48 -11.71 4.45
C ASN A 40 5.44 -13.23 4.66
N SER A 41 4.30 -13.79 5.08
CA SER A 41 4.19 -15.19 5.53
C SER A 41 3.74 -16.17 4.45
N GLN A 42 3.21 -15.70 3.32
CA GLN A 42 2.65 -16.57 2.29
C GLN A 42 3.60 -16.83 1.11
N LYS A 43 4.06 -18.08 0.99
CA LYS A 43 4.60 -18.68 -0.25
C LYS A 43 3.52 -18.97 -1.32
N ARG A 44 2.30 -18.42 -1.21
CA ARG A 44 1.13 -18.82 -2.03
C ARG A 44 0.28 -17.66 -2.54
N ILE A 45 0.91 -16.57 -2.95
CA ILE A 45 0.25 -15.54 -3.77
C ILE A 45 0.31 -16.05 -5.23
N GLY A 46 -0.84 -16.28 -5.86
CA GLY A 46 -0.96 -16.88 -7.20
C GLY A 46 -2.23 -17.74 -7.35
N ALA A 47 -2.41 -18.43 -8.49
CA ALA A 47 -3.65 -19.10 -8.93
C ALA A 47 -4.32 -20.14 -7.97
N THR A 48 -3.74 -20.40 -6.80
CA THR A 48 -4.28 -21.28 -5.74
C THR A 48 -4.38 -20.59 -4.37
N GLY A 49 -4.25 -19.26 -4.30
CA GLY A 49 -4.35 -18.43 -3.08
C GLY A 49 -5.26 -17.20 -3.24
N ASP A 50 -5.34 -16.39 -2.18
CA ASP A 50 -6.37 -15.34 -1.99
C ASP A 50 -6.17 -14.04 -2.79
N PHE A 51 -5.12 -13.93 -3.61
CA PHE A 51 -4.87 -12.76 -4.45
C PHE A 51 -5.16 -13.08 -5.92
N TYR A 52 -6.42 -12.91 -6.30
CA TYR A 52 -6.85 -12.82 -7.69
C TYR A 52 -7.11 -11.35 -8.02
N THR A 53 -6.04 -10.55 -8.05
CA THR A 53 -6.13 -9.10 -8.33
C THR A 53 -6.14 -8.83 -9.83
N SER A 54 -6.63 -7.65 -10.25
CA SER A 54 -6.80 -7.30 -11.68
C SER A 54 -5.57 -7.60 -12.59
N PRO A 55 -4.32 -7.40 -12.15
CA PRO A 55 -3.12 -7.77 -12.91
C PRO A 55 -2.94 -9.29 -13.11
N ILE A 56 -3.45 -10.11 -12.19
CA ILE A 56 -3.41 -11.58 -12.26
C ILE A 56 -4.51 -12.11 -13.19
N VAL A 57 -5.57 -11.32 -13.44
CA VAL A 57 -6.72 -11.74 -14.25
C VAL A 57 -6.37 -11.83 -15.74
N HIS A 58 -5.67 -10.83 -16.31
CA HIS A 58 -5.27 -10.87 -17.72
C HIS A 58 -4.15 -9.88 -18.07
N PRO A 59 -3.16 -10.27 -18.91
CA PRO A 59 -2.10 -9.36 -19.40
C PRO A 59 -2.62 -8.09 -20.10
N ALA A 60 -3.88 -8.10 -20.54
CA ALA A 60 -4.53 -6.93 -21.15
C ALA A 60 -4.59 -5.72 -20.20
N PHE A 61 -4.60 -5.92 -18.89
CA PHE A 61 -4.52 -4.82 -17.94
C PHE A 61 -3.18 -4.08 -18.07
N GLY A 62 -2.07 -4.83 -18.10
CA GLY A 62 -0.73 -4.28 -18.31
C GLY A 62 -0.59 -3.54 -19.65
N SER A 63 -1.22 -4.02 -20.73
CA SER A 63 -1.14 -3.36 -22.04
C SER A 63 -1.87 -2.00 -22.07
N ILE A 64 -3.01 -1.87 -21.39
CA ILE A 64 -3.75 -0.61 -21.27
C ILE A 64 -2.91 0.41 -20.50
N ILE A 65 -2.36 0.01 -19.35
CA ILE A 65 -1.48 0.87 -18.55
C ILE A 65 -0.23 1.27 -19.36
N CYS A 66 0.39 0.33 -20.07
CA CYS A 66 1.53 0.61 -20.93
C CYS A 66 1.22 1.64 -22.03
N THR A 67 0.01 1.60 -22.59
CA THR A 67 -0.44 2.57 -23.61
C THR A 67 -0.56 3.98 -23.03
N GLN A 68 -1.08 4.11 -21.81
CA GLN A 68 -1.12 5.38 -21.09
C GLN A 68 0.29 5.89 -20.77
N LEU A 69 1.18 5.02 -20.29
CA LEU A 69 2.57 5.37 -19.98
C LEU A 69 3.34 5.85 -21.22
N PHE A 70 3.13 5.21 -22.38
CA PHE A 70 3.71 5.67 -23.63
C PHE A 70 3.23 7.08 -24.01
N SER A 71 1.94 7.35 -23.85
CA SER A 71 1.37 8.68 -24.10
C SER A 71 1.98 9.73 -23.16
N MET A 72 2.10 9.42 -21.87
CA MET A 72 2.79 10.29 -20.90
C MET A 72 4.24 10.54 -21.29
N TRP A 73 4.98 9.50 -21.67
CA TRP A 73 6.37 9.65 -22.11
C TRP A 73 6.52 10.60 -23.31
N VAL A 74 5.60 10.55 -24.28
CA VAL A 74 5.56 11.48 -25.42
C VAL A 74 5.29 12.91 -24.95
N GLU A 75 4.26 13.13 -24.14
CA GLU A 75 3.87 14.45 -23.61
C GLU A 75 5.00 15.08 -22.77
N LEU A 76 5.71 14.26 -22.01
CA LEU A 76 6.88 14.68 -21.22
C LEU A 76 8.15 14.89 -22.06
N LYS A 77 8.03 14.96 -23.39
CA LYS A 77 9.13 15.18 -24.35
C LYS A 77 10.19 14.07 -24.33
N LYS A 78 9.74 12.83 -24.15
CA LYS A 78 10.55 11.61 -24.28
C LYS A 78 11.78 11.58 -23.34
N PRO A 79 11.58 11.70 -22.02
CA PRO A 79 12.68 11.65 -21.06
C PRO A 79 13.39 10.28 -21.13
N SER A 80 14.69 10.29 -20.80
CA SER A 80 15.55 9.12 -20.77
C SER A 80 16.54 9.24 -19.59
N PRO A 81 16.39 8.45 -18.51
CA PRO A 81 15.36 7.44 -18.32
C PRO A 81 13.96 8.04 -18.05
N PHE A 82 12.91 7.24 -18.34
CA PHE A 82 11.53 7.42 -17.92
C PHE A 82 11.21 6.37 -16.86
N TYR A 83 11.00 6.81 -15.62
CA TYR A 83 10.81 5.92 -14.49
C TYR A 83 9.36 5.43 -14.40
N LEU A 84 9.17 4.13 -14.25
CA LEU A 84 7.93 3.51 -13.80
C LEU A 84 8.18 2.92 -12.41
N ILE A 85 7.62 3.56 -11.38
CA ILE A 85 7.72 3.09 -10.00
C ILE A 85 6.40 2.44 -9.61
N GLU A 86 6.39 1.12 -9.39
CA GLU A 86 5.23 0.39 -8.84
C GLU A 86 5.33 0.27 -7.32
N ILE A 87 4.30 0.70 -6.60
CA ILE A 87 4.24 0.66 -5.14
C ILE A 87 3.22 -0.37 -4.68
N GLY A 88 3.64 -1.25 -3.76
CA GLY A 88 2.78 -2.31 -3.23
C GLY A 88 2.47 -3.38 -4.27
N ALA A 89 3.45 -3.73 -5.11
CA ALA A 89 3.24 -4.65 -6.23
C ALA A 89 2.85 -6.06 -5.77
N ASN A 90 3.25 -6.46 -4.55
CA ASN A 90 3.17 -7.83 -4.00
C ASN A 90 4.03 -8.85 -4.79
N ASN A 91 3.91 -8.88 -6.11
CA ASN A 91 4.73 -9.64 -7.06
C ASN A 91 5.16 -8.73 -8.23
N ASP A 92 6.06 -9.22 -9.08
CA ASP A 92 6.60 -8.45 -10.21
C ASP A 92 5.73 -8.48 -11.49
N ARG A 93 4.55 -9.10 -11.46
CA ARG A 93 3.79 -9.43 -12.67
C ARG A 93 3.34 -8.22 -13.48
N LEU A 94 2.73 -7.22 -12.82
CA LEU A 94 2.12 -6.08 -13.52
C LEU A 94 3.18 -5.28 -14.29
N ILE A 95 4.24 -4.86 -13.61
CA ILE A 95 5.34 -4.11 -14.21
C ILE A 95 6.10 -4.92 -15.26
N LEU A 96 6.22 -6.24 -15.12
CA LEU A 96 6.80 -7.11 -16.16
C LEU A 96 5.91 -7.18 -17.40
N ASP A 97 4.59 -7.35 -17.22
CA ASP A 97 3.64 -7.32 -18.34
C ASP A 97 3.71 -5.96 -19.06
N ILE A 98 3.70 -4.84 -18.34
CA ILE A 98 3.86 -3.49 -18.91
C ILE A 98 5.16 -3.39 -19.72
N ARG A 99 6.29 -3.85 -19.17
CA ARG A 99 7.60 -3.80 -19.84
C ARG A 99 7.63 -4.66 -21.10
N GLU A 100 7.05 -5.84 -21.09
CA GLU A 100 6.93 -6.68 -22.28
C GLU A 100 6.09 -6.00 -23.37
N PHE A 101 4.96 -5.39 -23.02
CA PHE A 101 4.16 -4.62 -23.97
C PHE A 101 4.90 -3.39 -24.52
N ALA A 102 5.71 -2.72 -23.71
CA ALA A 102 6.51 -1.57 -24.15
C ALA A 102 7.43 -1.90 -25.35
N LYS A 103 8.00 -3.12 -25.38
CA LYS A 103 8.81 -3.62 -26.52
C LYS A 103 8.05 -3.57 -27.84
N SER A 104 6.74 -3.87 -27.79
CA SER A 104 5.87 -3.93 -28.97
C SER A 104 5.38 -2.54 -29.41
N ILE A 105 5.22 -1.59 -28.49
CA ILE A 105 4.72 -0.24 -28.78
C ILE A 105 5.80 0.62 -29.47
N ASN A 106 6.98 0.74 -28.85
CA ASN A 106 8.03 1.59 -29.37
C ASN A 106 9.40 1.22 -28.78
N LYS A 107 10.38 0.93 -29.64
CA LYS A 107 11.74 0.52 -29.20
C LYS A 107 12.43 1.56 -28.32
N LYS A 108 12.31 2.85 -28.64
CA LYS A 108 12.93 3.91 -27.85
C LYS A 108 12.28 4.02 -26.48
N PHE A 109 10.96 4.02 -26.41
CA PHE A 109 10.25 4.00 -25.13
C PHE A 109 10.66 2.81 -24.27
N PHE A 110 10.74 1.60 -24.84
CA PHE A 110 11.20 0.40 -24.13
C PHE A 110 12.63 0.56 -23.56
N HIS A 111 13.54 1.16 -24.32
CA HIS A 111 14.92 1.40 -23.86
C HIS A 111 15.00 2.51 -22.80
N ASP A 112 14.18 3.54 -22.92
CA ASP A 112 14.14 4.65 -21.96
C ASP A 112 13.39 4.25 -20.66
N LEU A 113 12.56 3.20 -20.68
CA LEU A 113 11.76 2.75 -19.54
C LEU A 113 12.63 2.07 -18.46
N GLU A 114 12.62 2.66 -17.27
CA GLU A 114 13.28 2.19 -16.06
C GLU A 114 12.24 1.72 -15.04
N CYS A 115 12.20 0.42 -14.76
CA CYS A 115 11.18 -0.20 -13.91
C CYS A 115 11.68 -0.40 -12.47
N ILE A 116 10.95 0.13 -11.49
CA ILE A 116 11.31 -0.01 -10.08
C ILE A 116 10.09 -0.46 -9.27
N ILE A 117 10.21 -1.53 -8.51
CA ILE A 117 9.22 -1.91 -7.50
C ILE A 117 9.68 -1.40 -6.13
N ILE A 118 8.74 -0.82 -5.39
CA ILE A 118 8.92 -0.44 -3.99
C ILE A 118 7.83 -1.08 -3.15
N ASP A 119 8.21 -1.93 -2.21
CA ASP A 119 7.28 -2.65 -1.34
C ASP A 119 7.76 -2.63 0.12
N ARG A 120 6.81 -2.67 1.07
CA ARG A 120 7.13 -2.75 2.51
C ARG A 120 7.53 -4.18 2.92
N SER A 121 7.10 -5.15 2.13
CA SER A 121 7.30 -6.59 2.33
C SER A 121 8.29 -7.17 1.31
N LYS A 122 8.73 -8.40 1.53
CA LYS A 122 9.57 -9.09 0.54
C LYS A 122 8.74 -9.44 -0.69
N ILE A 123 9.18 -8.96 -1.85
CA ILE A 123 8.55 -9.27 -3.13
C ILE A 123 8.85 -10.72 -3.51
N LEU A 124 7.83 -11.44 -4.00
CA LEU A 124 8.02 -12.73 -4.64
C LEU A 124 8.63 -12.49 -6.03
N GLU A 125 9.96 -12.59 -6.13
CA GLU A 125 10.67 -12.41 -7.40
C GLU A 125 10.43 -13.60 -8.34
N SER A 126 10.12 -13.32 -9.60
CA SER A 126 10.35 -14.28 -10.68
C SER A 126 11.86 -14.44 -10.87
N HIS A 127 12.33 -15.68 -11.03
CA HIS A 127 13.75 -16.06 -10.91
C HIS A 127 14.74 -15.40 -11.90
N ASN A 128 14.33 -14.44 -12.73
CA ASN A 128 15.19 -13.70 -13.65
C ASN A 128 14.71 -12.24 -13.78
N SER A 129 15.32 -11.32 -13.04
CA SER A 129 15.09 -9.88 -13.22
C SER A 129 15.64 -9.42 -14.59
N PRO A 130 14.84 -8.78 -15.44
CA PRO A 130 15.31 -8.25 -16.73
C PRO A 130 16.23 -7.03 -16.53
N GLU A 131 16.91 -6.58 -17.59
CA GLU A 131 17.63 -5.30 -17.57
C GLU A 131 16.67 -4.13 -17.24
N ASN A 132 17.18 -3.09 -16.58
CA ASN A 132 16.44 -1.89 -16.13
C ASN A 132 15.23 -2.24 -15.24
N PHE A 133 15.42 -3.23 -14.36
CA PHE A 133 14.43 -3.66 -13.38
C PHE A 133 15.06 -3.75 -12.00
N HIS A 134 14.44 -3.09 -11.03
CA HIS A 134 14.93 -3.01 -9.66
C HIS A 134 13.80 -3.25 -8.66
N SER A 135 14.14 -3.86 -7.52
CA SER A 135 13.22 -4.15 -6.42
C SER A 135 13.82 -3.61 -5.12
N ILE A 136 13.03 -2.84 -4.38
CA ILE A 136 13.48 -2.14 -3.16
C ILE A 136 12.46 -2.35 -2.04
N ILE A 137 12.94 -2.86 -0.91
CA ILE A 137 12.13 -2.97 0.30
C ILE A 137 12.21 -1.64 1.05
N SER A 138 11.13 -0.86 1.04
CA SER A 138 11.06 0.45 1.68
C SER A 138 9.63 0.89 1.97
N ASN A 139 9.47 1.74 2.99
CA ASN A 139 8.20 2.39 3.33
C ASN A 139 7.96 3.70 2.55
N THR A 140 9.00 4.21 1.90
CA THR A 140 8.99 5.45 1.13
C THR A 140 9.77 5.27 -0.16
N ILE A 141 9.54 6.15 -1.12
CA ILE A 141 10.34 6.19 -2.34
C ILE A 141 11.67 6.91 -2.03
N PRO A 142 12.83 6.24 -2.14
CA PRO A 142 14.12 6.80 -1.74
C PRO A 142 14.78 7.65 -2.85
N PHE A 143 13.97 8.24 -3.74
CA PHE A 143 14.43 8.99 -4.92
C PHE A 143 13.80 10.37 -4.96
N LYS A 144 14.36 11.26 -5.78
CA LYS A 144 13.84 12.62 -6.01
C LYS A 144 14.06 13.03 -7.46
N ASN A 145 13.26 13.99 -7.91
CA ASN A 145 13.35 14.63 -9.23
C ASN A 145 13.27 13.64 -10.41
N ILE A 146 12.45 12.60 -10.29
CA ILE A 146 12.27 11.63 -11.38
C ILE A 146 11.34 12.19 -12.46
N SER A 147 11.58 11.81 -13.71
CA SER A 147 10.64 12.03 -14.83
C SER A 147 9.99 10.69 -15.15
N GLY A 148 8.69 10.55 -14.89
CA GLY A 148 8.09 9.22 -14.85
C GLY A 148 6.67 9.17 -14.33
N CYS A 149 6.26 7.97 -13.96
CA CYS A 149 4.98 7.66 -13.36
C CYS A 149 5.19 6.83 -12.08
N ILE A 150 4.43 7.17 -11.04
CA ILE A 150 4.26 6.33 -9.86
C ILE A 150 2.90 5.63 -10.04
N LEU A 151 2.94 4.30 -10.06
CA LEU A 151 1.79 3.42 -10.21
C LEU A 151 1.59 2.66 -8.90
N SER A 152 0.33 2.42 -8.54
CA SER A 152 0.01 1.53 -7.46
C SER A 152 -1.36 0.89 -7.69
N ASN A 153 -1.43 -0.43 -7.58
CA ASN A 153 -2.66 -1.19 -7.64
C ASN A 153 -2.91 -1.81 -6.26
N GLU A 154 -4.01 -1.45 -5.62
CA GLU A 154 -4.43 -2.05 -4.33
C GLU A 154 -3.40 -1.90 -3.18
N PHE A 155 -2.73 -0.75 -3.12
CA PHE A 155 -1.88 -0.38 -1.97
C PHE A 155 -2.65 0.38 -0.90
N PHE A 156 -3.48 1.34 -1.30
CA PHE A 156 -4.11 2.30 -0.38
C PHE A 156 -5.19 1.67 0.51
N ASP A 157 -5.86 0.63 0.00
CA ASP A 157 -6.83 -0.21 0.71
C ASP A 157 -6.17 -1.10 1.78
N ALA A 158 -4.89 -1.41 1.65
CA ALA A 158 -4.11 -2.19 2.61
C ALA A 158 -3.37 -1.33 3.66
N LEU A 159 -3.55 -0.01 3.65
CA LEU A 159 -2.90 0.87 4.62
C LEU A 159 -3.58 0.79 6.00
N PRO A 160 -2.81 0.67 7.11
CA PRO A 160 -3.39 0.58 8.46
C PRO A 160 -4.24 1.81 8.82
N VAL A 161 -5.49 1.62 9.24
CA VAL A 161 -6.39 2.72 9.63
C VAL A 161 -6.70 2.74 11.12
N ASN A 162 -6.86 3.94 11.68
CA ASN A 162 -7.51 4.12 12.97
C ASN A 162 -9.03 4.14 12.75
N LYS A 163 -9.74 3.35 13.56
CA LYS A 163 -11.21 3.36 13.59
C LYS A 163 -11.71 4.33 14.66
N PHE A 164 -12.77 5.07 14.36
CA PHE A 164 -13.42 5.97 15.30
C PHE A 164 -14.93 5.81 15.24
N GLN A 165 -15.61 6.25 16.30
CA GLN A 165 -17.05 6.35 16.35
C GLN A 165 -17.48 7.73 16.82
N ILE A 166 -18.47 8.30 16.13
CA ILE A 166 -19.20 9.49 16.55
C ILE A 166 -20.56 9.06 17.07
N LYS A 167 -20.81 9.26 18.37
CA LYS A 167 -22.09 8.93 19.01
C LYS A 167 -22.49 10.03 19.97
N ASN A 168 -23.70 10.55 19.81
CA ASN A 168 -24.23 11.72 20.52
C ASN A 168 -23.26 12.91 20.47
N HIS A 169 -22.68 13.18 19.29
CA HIS A 169 -21.64 14.19 19.06
C HIS A 169 -20.34 14.01 19.87
N ILE A 170 -20.14 12.85 20.52
CA ILE A 170 -18.90 12.49 21.20
C ILE A 170 -18.09 11.59 20.28
N ILE A 171 -16.85 11.99 20.03
CA ILE A 171 -15.88 11.22 19.25
C ILE A 171 -15.11 10.28 20.20
N SER A 172 -15.05 9.02 19.83
CA SER A 172 -14.26 7.98 20.48
C SER A 172 -13.41 7.25 19.47
N GLU A 173 -12.26 6.76 19.90
CA GLU A 173 -11.43 5.86 19.09
C GLU A 173 -11.76 4.42 19.45
N ILE A 174 -11.77 3.55 18.45
CA ILE A 174 -12.01 2.11 18.61
C ILE A 174 -10.66 1.41 18.75
N TYR A 175 -10.46 0.80 19.91
CA TYR A 175 -9.29 -0.01 20.23
C TYR A 175 -9.64 -1.49 20.21
N LEU A 176 -8.63 -2.34 20.08
CA LEU A 176 -8.76 -3.78 20.29
C LEU A 176 -8.21 -4.18 21.65
N THR A 177 -8.99 -4.99 22.35
CA THR A 177 -8.73 -5.53 23.68
C THR A 177 -8.93 -7.04 23.68
N LEU A 178 -8.54 -7.73 24.76
CA LEU A 178 -8.82 -9.15 24.94
C LEU A 178 -9.89 -9.35 26.00
N GLU A 179 -10.94 -10.08 25.65
CA GLU A 179 -11.95 -10.60 26.59
C GLU A 179 -12.06 -12.10 26.38
N ASN A 180 -11.85 -12.90 27.43
CA ASN A 180 -11.83 -14.37 27.33
C ASN A 180 -10.89 -14.93 26.25
N ASN A 181 -9.75 -14.28 26.02
CA ASN A 181 -8.79 -14.54 24.92
C ASN A 181 -9.30 -14.28 23.50
N GLU A 182 -10.45 -13.62 23.33
CA GLU A 182 -10.93 -13.17 22.03
C GLU A 182 -10.70 -11.67 21.85
N LEU A 183 -10.41 -11.27 20.61
CA LEU A 183 -10.29 -9.86 20.24
C LEU A 183 -11.65 -9.19 20.31
N LYS A 184 -11.72 -8.06 21.02
CA LYS A 184 -12.93 -7.25 21.14
C LYS A 184 -12.65 -5.78 20.90
N GLU A 185 -13.47 -5.17 20.06
CA GLU A 185 -13.50 -3.72 19.86
C GLU A 185 -14.07 -3.02 21.09
N THR A 186 -13.33 -2.03 21.60
CA THR A 186 -13.71 -1.21 22.75
C THR A 186 -13.52 0.26 22.41
N ASN A 187 -14.59 1.03 22.59
CA ASN A 187 -14.58 2.47 22.37
C ASN A 187 -14.04 3.21 23.58
N LEU A 188 -13.04 4.05 23.37
CA LEU A 188 -12.45 4.87 24.43
C LEU A 188 -12.45 6.33 24.01
N LYS A 189 -12.40 7.22 25.00
CA LYS A 189 -12.26 8.65 24.74
C LYS A 189 -11.04 8.88 23.85
N LEU A 190 -11.23 9.68 22.81
CA LEU A 190 -10.16 10.02 21.88
C LEU A 190 -9.13 10.91 22.59
N HIS A 191 -7.87 10.45 22.58
CA HIS A 191 -6.72 11.19 23.11
C HIS A 191 -5.68 11.53 22.03
N ASN A 192 -5.85 10.99 20.82
CA ASN A 192 -4.97 11.25 19.69
C ASN A 192 -5.41 12.55 18.99
N ASN A 193 -4.63 13.62 19.16
CA ASN A 193 -4.92 14.93 18.59
C ASN A 193 -4.90 14.92 17.05
N GLU A 194 -3.95 14.23 16.43
CA GLU A 194 -3.84 14.13 14.95
C GLU A 194 -5.10 13.47 14.37
N LEU A 195 -5.59 12.41 15.03
CA LEU A 195 -6.84 11.76 14.64
C LEU A 195 -8.06 12.67 14.87
N TYR A 196 -8.11 13.38 16.00
CA TYR A 196 -9.20 14.32 16.29
C TYR A 196 -9.30 15.41 15.21
N GLU A 197 -8.18 16.07 14.92
CA GLU A 197 -8.09 17.12 13.89
C GLU A 197 -8.58 16.58 12.55
N ARG A 198 -8.10 15.40 12.16
CA ARG A 198 -8.48 14.78 10.88
C ARG A 198 -9.95 14.40 10.79
N ILE A 199 -10.55 13.92 11.90
CA ILE A 199 -11.98 13.64 11.94
C ILE A 199 -12.76 14.94 11.77
N THR A 200 -12.41 15.99 12.51
CA THR A 200 -13.13 17.27 12.46
C THR A 200 -12.98 18.00 11.13
N GLU A 201 -11.88 17.78 10.41
CA GLU A 201 -11.67 18.33 9.07
C GLU A 201 -12.56 17.64 8.03
N LEU A 202 -12.66 16.31 8.08
CA LEU A 202 -13.30 15.52 7.04
C LEU A 202 -14.80 15.25 7.29
N TYR A 203 -15.23 15.25 8.56
CA TYR A 203 -16.56 14.79 8.94
C TYR A 203 -17.36 15.91 9.61
N SER A 204 -18.58 16.13 9.10
CA SER A 204 -19.50 17.15 9.61
C SER A 204 -19.96 16.88 11.04
N GLU A 205 -20.22 17.93 11.82
CA GLU A 205 -20.81 17.84 13.18
C GLU A 205 -22.20 17.17 13.21
N SER A 206 -22.91 17.10 12.08
CA SER A 206 -24.22 16.46 11.95
C SER A 206 -24.20 14.93 11.96
N LEU A 207 -23.01 14.31 11.86
CA LEU A 207 -22.91 12.86 11.91
C LEU A 207 -23.16 12.33 13.33
N ASN A 208 -24.04 11.35 13.43
CA ASN A 208 -24.35 10.66 14.68
C ASN A 208 -24.52 9.15 14.43
N ASN A 209 -24.09 8.33 15.38
CA ASN A 209 -24.00 6.88 15.26
C ASN A 209 -23.19 6.42 14.03
N TYR A 210 -22.11 7.13 13.74
CA TYR A 210 -21.24 6.86 12.60
C TYR A 210 -19.95 6.16 13.06
N ILE A 211 -19.50 5.16 12.32
CA ILE A 211 -18.18 4.54 12.48
C ILE A 211 -17.40 4.82 11.20
N GLY A 212 -16.20 5.35 11.36
CA GLY A 212 -15.33 5.69 10.24
C GLY A 212 -13.90 5.19 10.44
N GLU A 213 -13.14 5.30 9.36
CA GLU A 213 -11.75 4.87 9.26
C GLU A 213 -10.91 6.02 8.71
N ILE A 214 -9.74 6.26 9.32
CA ILE A 214 -8.78 7.27 8.88
C ILE A 214 -7.38 6.66 8.92
N ASN A 215 -6.66 6.74 7.80
CA ASN A 215 -5.22 6.47 7.79
C ASN A 215 -4.46 7.77 8.10
N LEU A 216 -3.70 7.80 9.21
CA LEU A 216 -2.94 8.99 9.63
C LEU A 216 -1.62 9.19 8.87
N SER A 217 -1.19 8.19 8.09
CA SER A 217 0.04 8.28 7.30
C SER A 217 -0.17 8.79 5.87
N ILE A 218 -1.42 8.87 5.40
CA ILE A 218 -1.75 9.00 3.97
C ILE A 218 -1.18 10.29 3.39
N GLU A 219 -1.25 11.38 4.13
CA GLU A 219 -0.72 12.67 3.69
C GLU A 219 0.80 12.65 3.57
N LYS A 220 1.48 11.99 4.51
CA LYS A 220 2.94 11.82 4.50
C LYS A 220 3.35 10.97 3.29
N ILE A 221 2.58 9.93 2.96
CA ILE A 221 2.79 9.06 1.79
C ILE A 221 2.58 9.85 0.49
N ILE A 222 1.44 10.52 0.33
CA ILE A 222 1.13 11.32 -0.86
C ILE A 222 2.17 12.43 -1.05
N LYS A 223 2.58 13.08 0.04
CA LYS A 223 3.65 14.08 0.01
C LYS A 223 4.98 13.48 -0.45
N ASN A 224 5.36 12.31 0.05
CA ASN A 224 6.55 11.61 -0.43
C ASN A 224 6.46 11.33 -1.94
N PHE A 225 5.31 10.88 -2.45
CA PHE A 225 5.12 10.64 -3.89
C PHE A 225 5.23 11.93 -4.70
N SER A 226 4.62 13.02 -4.21
CA SER A 226 4.69 14.32 -4.86
C SER A 226 6.11 14.91 -4.87
N ASP A 227 6.88 14.72 -3.81
CA ASP A 227 8.26 15.24 -3.70
C ASP A 227 9.27 14.44 -4.55
N VAL A 228 8.89 13.22 -4.97
CA VAL A 228 9.70 12.36 -5.83
C VAL A 228 9.66 12.83 -7.28
N LEU A 229 8.49 13.27 -7.76
CA LEU A 229 8.30 13.69 -9.14
C LEU A 229 8.95 15.05 -9.41
N LYS A 230 9.59 15.17 -10.57
CA LYS A 230 10.15 16.46 -11.03
C LYS A 230 9.00 17.44 -11.30
N LYS A 231 9.10 18.64 -10.70
CA LYS A 231 8.03 19.65 -10.69
C LYS A 231 7.81 20.39 -12.01
N ASP A 232 8.78 20.34 -12.93
CA ASP A 232 8.80 21.16 -14.16
C ASP A 232 8.28 20.42 -15.41
N LEU A 233 7.43 19.42 -15.23
CA LEU A 233 6.97 18.53 -16.32
C LEU A 233 5.56 18.86 -16.84
N LEU A 234 4.93 19.92 -16.32
CA LEU A 234 3.69 20.51 -16.83
C LEU A 234 3.86 22.03 -17.00
#